data_AF-A0A3C1WH26-F1
#
_entry.id   AF-A0A3C1WH26-F1
#
_cell.length_a   1.000
_cell.length_b   1.000
_cell.length_c   1.000
_cell.angle_alpha   90.00
_cell.angle_beta   90.00
_cell.angle_gamma   90.00
#
_symmetry.space_group_name_H-M   'P 1'
#
loop_
_entity.id
_entity.type
_entity.pdbx_description
1 polymer ?
#
loop_
_entity_poly.entity_id
_entity_poly.type
_entity_poly.pdbx_seq_one_letter_code
_entity_poly.pdbx_strand_id
1 'polypeptide(L)'
;MESTAAVLCHRTSPPASRGKEVAVAQRKPRKSSTPVVYDFAVAEELDLHGMAVDEAMVAAEQLFKRHKPGAIVRLVHGHSNAAPDSIRKSLHRMLATAWKRKVKRYRLDFQNPGATLVELSG
;
A
#
# COMPACT_ATOMS: atom_id res chain seq x y z
N MET A 1 4.56 -3.33 -69.03
CA MET A 1 4.17 -2.02 -68.48
C MET A 1 2.72 -1.84 -68.92
N GLU A 2 1.66 -1.87 -68.12
CA GLU A 2 1.37 -1.58 -66.70
C GLU A 2 0.20 -2.51 -66.29
N SER A 3 0.32 -3.33 -65.24
CA SER A 3 -0.34 -3.20 -63.93
C SER A 3 -1.45 -2.15 -63.81
N THR A 4 -2.71 -2.55 -63.58
CA THR A 4 -3.42 -2.31 -62.30
C THR A 4 -4.74 -3.08 -62.18
N ALA A 5 -4.91 -3.71 -61.01
CA ALA A 5 -6.12 -4.25 -60.40
C ALA A 5 -7.11 -3.09 -60.02
N ALA A 6 -8.35 -3.27 -59.57
CA ALA A 6 -8.85 -4.26 -58.64
C ALA A 6 -10.39 -4.27 -58.60
N VAL A 7 -10.91 -5.45 -58.26
CA VAL A 7 -12.29 -5.80 -57.95
C VAL A 7 -12.67 -5.20 -56.59
N LEU A 8 -13.79 -4.47 -56.52
CA LEU A 8 -14.32 -3.88 -55.29
C LEU A 8 -15.46 -4.76 -54.75
N CYS A 9 -15.18 -5.52 -53.69
CA CYS A 9 -16.19 -6.28 -52.94
C CYS A 9 -16.73 -5.49 -51.73
N HIS A 10 -18.05 -5.59 -51.61
CA HIS A 10 -18.98 -5.23 -50.53
C HIS A 10 -18.47 -5.27 -49.08
N ARG A 11 -18.99 -4.36 -48.23
CA ARG A 11 -19.40 -4.70 -46.85
C ARG A 11 -20.36 -3.68 -46.22
N THR A 12 -21.32 -4.24 -45.50
CA THR A 12 -22.53 -3.69 -44.89
C THR A 12 -22.33 -3.11 -43.48
N SER A 13 -22.95 -1.94 -43.23
CA SER A 13 -23.66 -1.44 -42.03
C SER A 13 -22.96 -1.39 -40.63
N PRO A 14 -23.62 -0.82 -39.57
CA PRO A 14 -23.45 0.54 -39.02
C PRO A 14 -22.88 0.52 -37.56
N PRO A 15 -22.61 1.65 -36.84
CA PRO A 15 -23.67 2.36 -36.08
C PRO A 15 -23.43 3.88 -35.84
N ALA A 16 -24.48 4.70 -35.98
CA ALA A 16 -24.50 6.03 -35.37
C ALA A 16 -24.85 5.89 -33.88
N SER A 17 -23.83 5.98 -33.03
CA SER A 17 -23.92 5.85 -31.58
C SER A 17 -24.72 7.01 -30.97
N ARG A 18 -25.93 6.64 -30.53
CA ARG A 18 -26.79 7.26 -29.53
C ARG A 18 -25.97 7.94 -28.41
N GLY A 19 -25.91 9.27 -28.42
CA GLY A 19 -25.37 10.06 -27.32
C GLY A 19 -26.19 9.83 -26.05
N LYS A 20 -25.66 9.04 -25.12
CA LYS A 20 -26.17 8.97 -23.76
C LYS A 20 -25.49 10.08 -22.97
N GLU A 21 -26.26 11.13 -22.73
CA GLU A 21 -25.98 12.15 -21.73
C GLU A 21 -25.80 11.45 -20.37
N VAL A 22 -24.54 11.32 -19.93
CA VAL A 22 -24.22 10.83 -18.59
C VAL A 22 -24.58 11.94 -17.61
N ALA A 23 -25.75 11.82 -17.00
CA ALA A 23 -26.13 12.60 -15.84
C ALA A 23 -25.03 12.50 -14.78
N VAL A 24 -24.31 13.61 -14.58
CA VAL A 24 -23.35 13.77 -13.48
C VAL A 24 -24.18 13.79 -12.18
N ALA A 25 -24.33 12.62 -11.58
CA ALA A 25 -24.87 12.48 -10.25
C ALA A 25 -23.97 13.27 -9.28
N GLN A 26 -24.47 14.43 -8.83
CA GLN A 26 -23.85 15.24 -7.81
C GLN A 26 -23.70 14.39 -6.54
N ARG A 27 -22.48 13.90 -6.29
CA ARG A 27 -22.16 13.13 -5.08
C ARG A 27 -22.27 14.09 -3.89
N LYS A 28 -23.20 13.80 -2.99
CA LYS A 28 -23.35 14.50 -1.70
C LYS A 28 -21.97 14.61 -1.02
N PRO A 29 -21.61 15.78 -0.46
CA PRO A 29 -20.34 15.94 0.25
C PRO A 29 -20.32 14.95 1.42
N ARG A 30 -19.40 13.99 1.36
CA ARG A 30 -19.13 13.11 2.49
C ARG A 30 -18.64 14.01 3.63
N LYS A 31 -19.34 13.97 4.76
CA LYS A 31 -18.91 14.58 6.03
C LYS A 31 -17.41 14.32 6.17
N SER A 32 -16.63 15.41 6.18
CA SER A 32 -15.21 15.36 6.44
C SER A 32 -15.03 14.72 7.81
N SER A 33 -14.62 13.45 7.82
CA SER A 33 -14.07 12.83 9.01
C SER A 33 -12.91 13.72 9.40
N THR A 34 -13.01 14.41 10.54
CA THR A 34 -11.83 14.98 11.18
C THR A 34 -10.77 13.88 11.23
N PRO A 35 -9.52 14.14 10.78
CA PRO A 35 -8.47 13.15 10.92
C PRO A 35 -8.32 12.90 12.41
N VAL A 36 -8.72 11.72 12.85
CA VAL A 36 -8.48 11.30 14.23
C VAL A 36 -6.96 11.19 14.36
N VAL A 37 -6.36 12.20 14.99
CA VAL A 37 -4.95 12.18 15.39
C VAL A 37 -4.86 11.15 16.51
N TYR A 38 -4.64 9.90 16.11
CA TYR A 38 -4.34 8.81 17.04
C TYR A 38 -2.90 9.03 17.52
N ASP A 39 -2.76 9.72 18.64
CA ASP A 39 -1.52 9.81 19.40
C ASP A 39 -1.31 8.47 20.11
N PHE A 40 -0.83 7.48 19.35
CA PHE A 40 -0.35 6.25 19.94
C PHE A 40 0.99 6.56 20.60
N ALA A 41 1.06 6.47 21.92
CA ALA A 41 2.34 6.52 22.62
C ALA A 41 3.23 5.39 22.09
N VAL A 42 4.18 5.75 21.23
CA VAL A 42 5.15 4.81 20.65
C VAL A 42 6.14 4.44 21.73
N ALA A 43 6.20 3.15 22.07
CA ALA A 43 7.09 2.63 23.08
C ALA A 43 8.56 2.64 22.63
N GLU A 44 8.81 2.31 21.37
CA GLU A 44 10.14 2.35 20.76
C GLU A 44 10.03 2.56 19.24
N GLU A 45 11.01 3.26 18.69
CA GLU A 45 11.20 3.45 17.26
C GLU A 45 12.47 2.70 16.84
N LEU A 46 12.34 1.85 15.83
CA LEU A 46 13.45 1.13 15.23
C LEU A 46 13.65 1.62 13.80
N ASP A 47 14.86 2.10 13.55
CA ASP A 47 15.27 2.51 12.22
C ASP A 47 15.80 1.32 11.42
N LEU A 48 15.19 1.09 10.26
CA LEU A 48 15.51 0.01 9.33
C LEU A 48 16.06 0.56 8.01
N HIS A 49 16.12 1.89 7.81
CA HIS A 49 16.58 2.43 6.55
C HIS A 49 18.05 2.05 6.29
N GLY A 50 18.38 1.75 5.04
CA GLY A 50 19.74 1.37 4.64
C GLY A 50 20.18 -0.03 5.07
N MET A 51 19.40 -0.76 5.85
CA MET A 51 19.67 -2.16 6.18
C MET A 51 19.40 -3.08 4.98
N ALA A 52 20.08 -4.22 4.93
CA ALA A 52 19.63 -5.30 4.07
C ALA A 52 18.24 -5.78 4.53
N VAL A 53 17.42 -6.27 3.60
CA VAL A 53 16.04 -6.69 3.90
C VAL A 53 16.00 -7.75 5.00
N ASP A 54 16.89 -8.74 4.94
CA ASP A 54 16.93 -9.84 5.90
C ASP A 54 17.34 -9.35 7.30
N GLU A 55 18.34 -8.48 7.38
CA GLU A 55 18.77 -7.83 8.62
C GLU A 55 17.64 -7.01 9.25
N ALA A 56 16.92 -6.24 8.42
CA ALA A 56 15.78 -5.45 8.87
C ALA A 56 14.65 -6.32 9.45
N MET A 57 14.37 -7.48 8.84
CA MET A 57 13.35 -8.40 9.36
C MET A 57 13.77 -9.02 10.69
N VAL A 58 15.05 -9.42 10.82
CA VAL A 58 15.58 -9.96 12.08
C VAL A 58 15.55 -8.89 13.18
N ALA A 59 15.97 -7.66 12.88
CA ALA A 59 15.94 -6.55 13.83
C ALA A 59 14.51 -6.24 14.30
N ALA A 60 13.55 -6.18 13.39
CA ALA A 60 12.13 -6.00 13.72
C ALA A 60 11.59 -7.14 14.59
N GLU A 61 11.94 -8.40 14.29
CA GLU A 61 11.51 -9.52 15.13
C GLU A 61 12.12 -9.47 16.54
N GLN A 62 13.39 -9.09 16.67
CA GLN A 62 14.03 -8.93 17.97
C GLN A 62 13.35 -7.81 18.78
N LEU A 63 12.99 -6.71 18.13
CA LEU A 63 12.21 -5.65 18.76
C LEU A 63 10.91 -6.19 19.34
N PHE A 64 10.15 -6.97 18.57
CA PHE A 64 8.88 -7.53 19.03
C PHE A 64 9.04 -8.45 20.25
N LYS A 65 10.16 -9.18 20.35
CA LYS A 65 10.44 -10.07 21.49
C LYS A 65 10.78 -9.31 22.78
N ARG A 66 11.34 -8.09 22.69
CA ARG A 66 11.72 -7.28 23.85
C ARG A 66 10.56 -6.51 24.45
N HIS A 67 9.51 -6.26 23.66
CA HIS A 67 8.36 -5.47 24.07
C HIS A 67 7.23 -6.30 24.64
N LYS A 68 6.47 -5.69 25.55
CA LYS A 68 5.29 -6.31 26.14
C LYS A 68 4.12 -6.30 25.14
N PRO A 69 3.17 -7.23 25.30
CA PRO A 69 1.88 -7.17 24.63
C PRO A 69 1.20 -5.80 24.71
N GLY A 70 0.58 -5.36 23.62
CA GLY A 70 -0.09 -4.06 23.53
C GLY A 70 0.85 -2.87 23.34
N ALA A 71 2.17 -3.06 23.39
CA ALA A 71 3.12 -2.02 23.01
C ALA A 71 2.95 -1.65 21.53
N ILE A 72 3.12 -0.37 21.25
CA ILE A 72 3.10 0.16 19.89
C ILE A 72 4.52 0.57 19.53
N VAL A 73 5.07 -0.05 18.50
CA VAL A 73 6.41 0.24 18.00
C VAL A 73 6.35 0.87 16.62
N ARG A 74 7.30 1.75 16.32
CA ARG A 74 7.44 2.35 14.99
C ARG A 74 8.63 1.74 14.27
N LEU A 75 8.42 1.29 13.04
CA LEU A 75 9.47 0.73 12.19
C LEU A 75 9.70 1.68 11.01
N VAL A 76 10.85 2.36 10.98
CA VAL A 76 11.20 3.33 9.92
C VAL A 76 11.92 2.59 8.80
N HIS A 77 11.24 2.35 7.68
CA HIS A 77 11.77 1.61 6.52
C HIS A 77 12.16 2.52 5.33
N GLY A 78 12.00 3.84 5.48
CA GLY A 78 12.25 4.82 4.44
C GLY A 78 11.18 4.84 3.33
N HIS A 79 11.36 5.71 2.33
CA HIS A 79 10.38 6.00 1.28
C HIS A 79 10.51 5.13 0.01
N SER A 80 11.42 4.15 0.02
CA SER A 80 11.73 3.34 -1.16
C SER A 80 10.58 2.41 -1.54
N ASN A 81 9.81 2.81 -2.54
CA ASN A 81 8.64 2.06 -3.02
C ASN A 81 8.91 1.28 -4.33
N ALA A 82 10.00 1.61 -5.04
CA ALA A 82 10.22 1.16 -6.41
C ALA A 82 10.83 -0.24 -6.53
N ALA A 83 11.61 -0.71 -5.55
CA ALA A 83 12.27 -2.01 -5.63
C ALA A 83 11.30 -3.17 -5.36
N PRO A 84 11.46 -4.33 -6.03
CA PRO A 84 10.73 -5.56 -5.70
C PRO A 84 11.03 -6.02 -4.27
N ASP A 85 12.27 -5.90 -3.83
CA ASP A 85 12.74 -6.27 -2.48
C ASP A 85 12.89 -5.06 -1.57
N SER A 86 11.87 -4.19 -1.52
CA SER A 86 11.91 -3.10 -0.55
C SER A 86 11.58 -3.60 0.86
N ILE A 87 12.24 -3.02 1.87
CA ILE A 87 11.99 -3.31 3.29
C ILE A 87 10.50 -3.16 3.60
N ARG A 88 9.86 -2.10 3.08
CA ARG A 88 8.41 -1.88 3.26
C ARG A 88 7.57 -3.08 2.81
N LYS A 89 7.81 -3.60 1.59
CA LYS A 89 7.04 -4.73 1.05
C LYS A 89 7.28 -6.00 1.86
N SER A 90 8.53 -6.31 2.15
CA SER A 90 8.90 -7.49 2.94
C SER A 90 8.35 -7.41 4.36
N LEU A 91 8.44 -6.25 5.00
CA LEU A 91 7.89 -5.99 6.32
C LEU A 91 6.37 -6.21 6.34
N HIS A 92 5.64 -5.60 5.40
CA HIS A 92 4.17 -5.75 5.34
C HIS A 92 3.77 -7.21 5.06
N ARG A 93 4.53 -7.93 4.23
CA ARG A 93 4.34 -9.36 3.99
C ARG A 93 4.53 -10.16 5.28
N MET A 94 5.62 -9.93 6.01
CA MET A 94 5.93 -10.63 7.27
C MET A 94 4.90 -10.35 8.37
N LEU A 95 4.48 -9.09 8.51
CA LEU A 95 3.43 -8.67 9.44
C LEU A 95 2.10 -9.39 9.15
N ALA A 96 1.75 -9.55 7.87
CA ALA A 96 0.51 -10.22 7.45
C ALA A 96 0.57 -11.76 7.55
N THR A 97 1.76 -12.37 7.45
CA THR A 97 1.93 -13.82 7.40
C THR A 97 2.63 -14.36 8.64
N ALA A 98 3.96 -14.33 8.69
CA ALA A 98 4.78 -14.96 9.70
C ALA A 98 4.55 -14.40 11.11
N TRP A 99 4.25 -13.10 11.21
CA TRP A 99 4.07 -12.41 12.48
C TRP A 99 2.61 -12.12 12.82
N LYS A 100 1.65 -12.72 12.11
CA LYS A 100 0.20 -12.55 12.37
C LYS A 100 -0.20 -12.89 13.82
N ARG A 101 0.53 -13.77 14.49
CA ARG A 101 0.30 -14.14 15.91
C ARG A 101 1.03 -13.24 16.93
N LYS A 102 1.95 -12.38 16.47
CA LYS A 102 2.73 -11.44 17.29
C LYS A 102 2.23 -10.00 17.16
N VAL A 103 1.40 -9.74 16.14
CA VAL A 103 0.92 -8.41 15.77
C VAL A 103 -0.59 -8.41 15.84
N LYS A 104 -1.13 -7.50 16.64
CA LYS A 104 -2.58 -7.29 16.76
C LYS A 104 -3.11 -6.49 15.57
N ARG A 105 -2.40 -5.42 15.19
CA ARG A 105 -2.67 -4.62 13.98
C ARG A 105 -1.43 -3.80 13.61
N TYR A 106 -1.36 -3.39 12.35
CA TYR A 106 -0.33 -2.48 11.88
C TYR A 106 -0.91 -1.53 10.83
N ARG A 107 -0.27 -0.36 10.67
CA ARG A 107 -0.62 0.64 9.65
C ARG A 107 0.58 1.51 9.30
N LEU A 108 0.55 2.17 8.16
CA LEU A 108 1.51 3.23 7.87
C LEU A 108 1.31 4.40 8.83
N ASP A 109 2.40 5.05 9.21
CA ASP A 109 2.34 6.30 9.94
C ASP A 109 1.91 7.42 8.95
N PHE A 110 0.84 8.14 9.29
CA PHE A 110 0.34 9.23 8.45
C PHE A 110 1.30 10.44 8.47
N GLN A 111 2.03 10.64 9.56
CA GLN A 111 2.99 11.73 9.69
C GLN A 111 4.34 11.36 9.06
N ASN A 112 4.67 10.07 9.01
CA ASN A 112 5.88 9.56 8.39
C ASN A 112 5.57 8.36 7.47
N PRO A 113 5.30 8.58 6.17
CA PRO A 113 4.96 7.49 5.25
C PRO A 113 6.12 6.52 5.02
N GLY A 114 7.34 6.88 5.42
CA GLY A 114 8.50 6.00 5.51
C GLY A 114 8.52 5.11 6.76
N ALA A 115 7.45 5.10 7.55
CA ALA A 115 7.34 4.31 8.76
C ALA A 115 6.03 3.51 8.85
N THR A 116 6.10 2.40 9.58
CA THR A 116 4.95 1.54 9.90
C THR A 116 4.81 1.44 11.42
N LEU A 117 3.62 1.75 11.92
CA LEU A 117 3.23 1.54 13.32
C LEU A 117 2.69 0.13 13.50
N VAL A 118 3.15 -0.57 14.53
CA VAL A 118 2.79 -1.96 14.83
C VAL A 118 2.36 -2.07 16.28
N GLU A 119 1.14 -2.55 16.53
CA GLU A 119 0.65 -2.90 17.87
C GLU A 119 0.87 -4.40 18.09
N LEU A 120 1.62 -4.76 19.13
CA LEU A 120 1.95 -6.15 19.45
C LEU A 120 0.77 -6.87 20.10
N SER A 121 0.58 -8.14 19.74
CA SER A 121 -0.40 -9.02 20.41
C SER A 121 0.19 -9.63 21.68
N GLY A 122 -0.71 -9.98 22.60
CA GLY A 122 -0.38 -10.73 23.82
C GLY A 122 -0.53 -12.22 23.68
#